data_AF-D5RR86-F1
#
_entry.id   AF-D5RR86-F1
#
_cell.length_a   1.000
_cell.length_b   1.000
_cell.length_c   1.000
_cell.angle_alpha   90.00
_cell.angle_beta   90.00
_cell.angle_gamma   90.00
#
_symmetry.space_group_name_H-M   'P 1'
#
loop_
_entity.id
_entity.type
_entity.pdbx_description
1 polymer ?
#
loop_
_entity_poly.entity_id
_entity_poly.type
_entity_poly.pdbx_seq_one_letter_code
_entity_poly.pdbx_strand_id
1 'polypeptide(L)'
;MPVRAGARWRPGLLGLALLLPVAVARADCLDWDSPELTRDAGVLRGFPPGPIAWRSGQRHWGGTHRETAIELRWHRDGRETVQVIFAEVQDGTPRLRRDGPRLLLRIEYCETQGACRPTTLPYRWNPQSGRFDGASPAARQALEHDCAPGPAPPR
;
A
#
# COMPACT_ATOMS: atom_id res chain seq x y z
N MET A 1 -21.79 13.45 -72.43
CA MET A 1 -22.36 14.36 -71.42
C MET A 1 -21.58 14.20 -70.11
N PRO A 2 -21.01 15.28 -69.56
CA PRO A 2 -20.18 15.27 -68.35
C PRO A 2 -20.96 15.75 -67.11
N VAL A 3 -20.76 15.16 -65.92
CA VAL A 3 -20.98 15.83 -64.61
C VAL A 3 -20.05 15.15 -63.59
N ARG A 4 -18.84 15.67 -63.37
CA ARG A 4 -18.41 16.58 -62.28
C ARG A 4 -18.57 16.04 -60.86
N ALA A 5 -17.40 15.81 -60.26
CA ALA A 5 -17.14 15.49 -58.88
C ALA A 5 -17.61 16.58 -57.90
N GLY A 6 -18.15 16.15 -56.76
CA GLY A 6 -18.39 16.97 -55.58
C GLY A 6 -17.65 16.37 -54.38
N ALA A 7 -16.44 16.86 -54.13
CA ALA A 7 -15.77 16.72 -52.85
C ALA A 7 -16.61 17.37 -51.75
N ARG A 8 -16.50 16.93 -50.48
CA ARG A 8 -15.94 17.77 -49.40
C ARG A 8 -16.09 17.24 -47.96
N TRP A 9 -14.97 17.37 -47.24
CA TRP A 9 -14.76 17.55 -45.80
C TRP A 9 -15.21 16.44 -44.83
N ARG A 10 -14.28 15.51 -44.54
CA ARG A 10 -14.24 14.79 -43.26
C ARG A 10 -13.54 15.70 -42.23
N PRO A 11 -14.20 16.14 -41.14
CA PRO A 11 -13.50 16.78 -40.05
C PRO A 11 -12.60 15.73 -39.38
N GLY A 12 -11.30 15.93 -39.55
CA GLY A 12 -10.29 15.20 -38.80
C GLY A 12 -10.40 15.56 -37.34
N LEU A 13 -11.02 14.66 -36.56
CA LEU A 13 -10.77 14.59 -35.12
C LEU A 13 -9.31 14.13 -34.96
N LEU A 14 -8.40 15.10 -34.91
CA LEU A 14 -7.10 14.96 -34.29
C LEU A 14 -7.35 14.54 -32.84
N GLY A 15 -7.46 13.22 -32.64
CA GLY A 15 -7.40 12.61 -31.33
C GLY A 15 -6.03 12.92 -30.76
N LEU A 16 -5.95 13.99 -29.98
CA LEU A 16 -4.84 14.27 -29.10
C LEU A 16 -4.86 13.14 -28.06
N ALA A 17 -4.16 12.04 -28.39
CA ALA A 17 -3.88 10.97 -27.47
C ALA A 17 -2.99 11.57 -26.38
N LEU A 18 -3.62 12.06 -25.30
CA LEU A 18 -2.94 12.32 -24.04
C LEU A 18 -2.32 11.00 -23.61
N LEU A 19 -1.03 10.85 -23.91
CA LEU A 19 -0.13 9.92 -23.26
C LEU A 19 -0.06 10.35 -21.79
N LEU A 20 -1.07 9.95 -21.01
CA LEU A 20 -1.00 9.99 -19.57
C LEU A 20 0.24 9.19 -19.16
N PRO A 21 1.23 9.80 -18.49
CA PRO A 21 2.29 9.04 -17.88
C PRO A 21 1.61 8.10 -16.89
N VAL A 22 1.65 6.80 -17.18
CA VAL A 22 1.35 5.77 -16.20
C VAL A 22 2.37 5.99 -15.10
N ALA A 23 1.94 6.61 -13.99
CA ALA A 23 2.72 6.70 -12.78
C ALA A 23 2.86 5.25 -12.27
N VAL A 24 3.88 4.56 -12.78
CA VAL A 24 4.18 3.19 -12.39
C VAL A 24 4.57 3.23 -10.91
N ALA A 25 3.64 2.75 -10.09
CA ALA A 25 3.78 2.20 -8.76
C ALA A 25 5.12 2.48 -8.05
N ARG A 26 5.13 3.47 -7.15
CA ARG A 26 6.15 3.56 -6.07
C ARG A 26 6.04 2.46 -5.01
N ALA A 27 5.24 1.42 -5.27
CA ALA A 27 5.15 0.23 -4.42
C ALA A 27 6.26 -0.80 -4.72
N ASP A 28 7.05 -0.60 -5.79
CA ASP A 28 8.14 -1.49 -6.20
C ASP A 28 9.54 -0.97 -5.78
N CYS A 29 9.63 -0.02 -4.84
CA CYS A 29 10.90 0.66 -4.53
C CYS A 29 11.93 -0.18 -3.75
N LEU A 30 11.52 -1.32 -3.19
CA LEU A 30 12.44 -2.28 -2.58
C LEU A 30 12.73 -3.40 -3.60
N ASP A 31 13.98 -3.52 -4.01
CA ASP A 31 14.43 -4.69 -4.77
C ASP A 31 14.43 -5.91 -3.86
N TRP A 32 13.31 -6.65 -3.89
CA TRP A 32 13.07 -7.84 -3.07
C TRP A 32 14.05 -8.98 -3.31
N ASP A 33 14.86 -8.92 -4.37
CA ASP A 33 15.89 -9.91 -4.66
C ASP A 33 17.28 -9.46 -4.17
N SER A 34 17.41 -8.21 -3.72
CA SER A 34 18.67 -7.69 -3.18
C SER A 34 19.20 -8.55 -2.02
N PRO A 35 20.49 -8.92 -2.03
CA PRO A 35 21.12 -9.70 -0.96
C PRO A 35 21.28 -8.90 0.33
N GLU A 36 21.16 -7.57 0.28
CA GLU A 36 21.27 -6.68 1.43
C GLU A 36 19.99 -6.62 2.26
N LEU A 37 18.90 -7.24 1.77
CA LEU A 37 17.63 -7.31 2.48
C LEU A 37 17.63 -8.40 3.54
N THR A 38 17.44 -7.99 4.79
CA THR A 38 16.93 -8.91 5.80
C THR A 38 15.45 -9.18 5.54
N ARG A 39 15.04 -10.45 5.52
CA ARG A 39 13.68 -10.87 5.21
C ARG A 39 13.08 -11.69 6.35
N ASP A 40 11.82 -11.38 6.69
CA ASP A 40 10.97 -12.23 7.53
C ASP A 40 9.70 -12.57 6.75
N ALA A 41 9.05 -13.69 7.07
CA ALA A 41 7.86 -14.14 6.38
C ALA A 41 6.95 -15.00 7.25
N GLY A 42 5.67 -15.01 6.91
CA GLY A 42 4.70 -15.87 7.57
C GLY A 42 3.37 -15.97 6.84
N VAL A 43 2.44 -16.68 7.45
CA VAL A 43 1.08 -16.84 6.93
C VAL A 43 0.07 -16.50 8.01
N LEU A 44 -0.89 -15.64 7.67
CA LEU A 44 -2.06 -15.34 8.48
C LEU A 44 -3.28 -16.04 7.90
N ARG A 45 -4.23 -16.43 8.75
CA ARG A 45 -5.45 -17.13 8.30
C ARG A 45 -6.72 -16.42 8.77
N GLY A 46 -7.73 -16.52 7.91
CA GLY A 46 -9.12 -16.26 8.26
C GLY A 46 -9.57 -14.80 8.17
N PHE A 47 -8.77 -13.89 7.58
CA PHE A 47 -9.23 -12.55 7.21
C PHE A 47 -8.33 -11.82 6.19
N PRO A 48 -8.81 -11.50 4.96
CA PRO A 48 -10.03 -12.01 4.32
C PRO A 48 -10.12 -13.55 4.33
N PRO A 49 -11.27 -14.14 3.95
CA PRO A 49 -11.41 -15.58 3.88
C PRO A 49 -10.28 -16.22 3.07
N GLY A 50 -9.45 -17.03 3.75
CA GLY A 50 -8.29 -17.67 3.16
C GLY A 50 -6.96 -17.39 3.89
N PRO A 51 -5.87 -17.99 3.39
CA PRO A 51 -4.52 -17.71 3.84
C PRO A 51 -3.97 -16.43 3.17
N ILE A 52 -3.17 -15.68 3.93
CA ILE A 52 -2.44 -14.51 3.47
C ILE A 52 -0.98 -14.74 3.82
N ALA A 53 -0.16 -14.90 2.80
CA ALA A 53 1.28 -14.87 2.99
C ALA A 53 1.71 -13.41 3.18
N TRP A 54 2.68 -13.18 4.04
CA TRP A 54 3.31 -11.87 4.19
C TRP A 54 4.83 -12.04 4.19
N ARG A 55 5.51 -10.99 3.75
CA ARG A 55 6.97 -10.87 3.86
C ARG A 55 7.37 -9.44 4.23
N SER A 56 8.45 -9.32 4.98
CA SER A 56 9.13 -8.05 5.24
C SER A 56 10.48 -8.01 4.53
N GLY A 57 10.89 -6.81 4.13
CA GLY A 57 12.22 -6.54 3.59
C GLY A 57 12.77 -5.32 4.31
N GLN A 58 13.98 -5.42 4.83
CA GLN A 58 14.65 -4.33 5.54
C GLN A 58 16.07 -4.13 4.99
N ARG A 59 16.42 -2.89 4.65
CA ARG A 59 17.82 -2.49 4.33
C ARG A 59 18.27 -1.32 5.20
N HIS A 60 19.59 -1.19 5.34
CA HIS A 60 20.19 -0.08 6.06
C HIS A 60 19.90 1.25 5.32
N TRP A 61 19.48 2.27 6.06
CA TRP A 61 19.23 3.62 5.53
C TRP A 61 20.20 4.66 6.13
N GLY A 62 20.58 4.51 7.41
CA GLY A 62 21.61 5.31 8.08
C GLY A 62 21.49 5.24 9.61
N GLY A 63 22.60 5.22 10.35
CA GLY A 63 22.56 5.09 11.82
C GLY A 63 21.97 3.75 12.26
N THR A 64 20.95 3.74 13.12
CA THR A 64 20.17 2.52 13.46
C THR A 64 18.98 2.29 12.52
N HIS A 65 18.71 3.25 11.64
CA HIS A 65 17.50 3.29 10.83
C HIS A 65 17.52 2.33 9.65
N ARG A 66 16.35 1.71 9.42
CA ARG A 66 16.12 0.76 8.34
C ARG A 66 14.98 1.22 7.47
N GLU A 67 15.22 1.28 6.16
CA GLU A 67 14.12 1.32 5.20
C GLU A 67 13.46 -0.06 5.19
N THR A 68 12.15 -0.09 5.46
CA THR A 68 11.39 -1.33 5.61
C THR A 68 10.17 -1.33 4.71
N ALA A 69 9.95 -2.44 4.01
CA ALA A 69 8.71 -2.71 3.29
C ALA A 69 8.02 -3.98 3.80
N ILE A 70 6.69 -3.98 3.86
CA ILE A 70 5.86 -5.15 4.18
C ILE A 70 4.91 -5.42 3.03
N GLU A 71 4.94 -6.63 2.50
CA GLU A 71 4.10 -7.09 1.40
C GLU A 71 3.16 -8.20 1.87
N LEU A 72 1.92 -8.15 1.40
CA LEU A 72 0.91 -9.19 1.55
C LEU A 72 0.62 -9.84 0.20
N ARG A 73 0.41 -11.15 0.21
CA ARG A 73 0.01 -11.97 -0.95
C ARG A 73 -1.16 -12.86 -0.58
N TRP A 74 -2.20 -12.87 -1.42
CA TRP A 74 -3.39 -13.71 -1.23
C TRP A 74 -4.04 -14.07 -2.55
N HIS A 75 -4.92 -15.09 -2.56
CA HIS A 75 -5.70 -15.44 -3.74
C HIS A 75 -7.09 -14.81 -3.71
N ARG A 76 -7.54 -14.32 -4.87
CA ARG A 76 -8.89 -13.80 -5.11
C ARG A 76 -9.30 -14.16 -6.53
N ASP A 77 -10.49 -14.74 -6.70
CA ASP A 77 -11.06 -15.08 -8.01
C ASP A 77 -10.08 -15.91 -8.88
N GLY A 78 -9.37 -16.85 -8.24
CA GLY A 78 -8.37 -17.70 -8.87
C GLY A 78 -7.03 -17.03 -9.19
N ARG A 79 -6.84 -15.75 -8.83
CA ARG A 79 -5.62 -14.97 -9.11
C ARG A 79 -4.88 -14.62 -7.83
N GLU A 80 -3.56 -14.67 -7.88
CA GLU A 80 -2.74 -14.10 -6.81
C GLU A 80 -2.81 -12.56 -6.88
N THR A 81 -2.98 -11.94 -5.72
CA THR A 81 -2.96 -10.50 -5.52
C THR A 81 -1.83 -10.16 -4.57
N VAL A 82 -1.12 -9.08 -4.88
CA VAL A 82 0.02 -8.58 -4.11
C VAL A 82 -0.24 -7.15 -3.69
N GLN A 83 0.10 -6.79 -2.46
CA GLN A 83 0.03 -5.43 -1.97
C GLN A 83 1.12 -5.13 -0.95
N VAL A 84 1.86 -4.05 -1.19
CA VAL A 84 2.72 -3.42 -0.17
C VAL A 84 1.86 -2.58 0.76
N ILE A 85 1.89 -2.88 2.06
CA ILE A 85 1.10 -2.21 3.09
C ILE A 85 1.91 -1.20 3.92
N PHE A 86 3.23 -1.29 3.87
CA PHE A 86 4.14 -0.39 4.55
C PHE A 86 5.43 -0.27 3.73
N ALA A 87 5.98 0.93 3.59
CA ALA A 87 7.22 1.21 2.86
C ALA A 87 7.89 2.50 3.39
N GLU A 88 8.42 2.46 4.63
CA GLU A 88 8.95 3.64 5.32
C GLU A 88 10.15 3.29 6.21
N VAL A 89 10.76 4.31 6.81
CA VAL A 89 11.90 4.18 7.73
C VAL A 89 11.42 3.82 9.14
N GLN A 90 12.03 2.79 9.73
CA GLN A 90 11.75 2.33 11.09
C GLN A 90 12.98 1.67 11.73
N ASP A 91 12.93 1.52 13.04
CA ASP A 91 13.89 0.74 13.82
C ASP A 91 13.29 -0.62 14.23
N GLY A 92 14.14 -1.60 14.56
CA GLY A 92 13.69 -2.92 15.03
C GLY A 92 13.09 -3.85 13.97
N THR A 93 12.31 -4.84 14.44
CA THR A 93 11.71 -5.89 13.60
C THR A 93 10.19 -5.74 13.53
N PRO A 94 9.60 -5.62 12.33
CA PRO A 94 8.15 -5.53 12.16
C PRO A 94 7.46 -6.82 12.61
N ARG A 95 6.28 -6.69 13.22
CA ARG A 95 5.43 -7.83 13.59
C ARG A 95 4.02 -7.65 13.08
N LEU A 96 3.53 -8.66 12.37
CA LEU A 96 2.18 -8.65 11.79
C LEU A 96 1.28 -9.63 12.54
N ARG A 97 0.09 -9.18 12.97
CA ARG A 97 -0.91 -10.04 13.60
C ARG A 97 -2.32 -9.67 13.15
N ARG A 98 -3.25 -10.59 13.36
CA ARG A 98 -4.69 -10.35 13.16
C ARG A 98 -5.35 -9.93 14.48
N ASP A 99 -6.33 -9.04 14.38
CA ASP A 99 -7.24 -8.67 15.46
C ASP A 99 -8.67 -8.52 14.91
N GLY A 100 -9.49 -9.55 15.06
CA GLY A 100 -10.83 -9.59 14.47
C GLY A 100 -10.83 -9.35 12.94
N PRO A 101 -11.51 -8.30 12.44
CA PRO A 101 -11.50 -7.89 11.03
C PRO A 101 -10.41 -6.86 10.72
N ARG A 102 -9.35 -6.78 11.52
CA ARG A 102 -8.21 -5.90 11.31
C ARG A 102 -6.93 -6.71 11.21
N LEU A 103 -6.01 -6.16 10.44
CA LEU A 103 -4.62 -6.58 10.41
C LEU A 103 -3.80 -5.49 11.11
N LEU A 104 -2.97 -5.87 12.08
CA LEU A 104 -2.18 -4.95 12.89
C LEU A 104 -0.70 -5.17 12.62
N LEU A 105 -0.01 -4.11 12.20
CA LEU A 105 1.44 -4.08 12.03
C LEU A 105 2.07 -3.30 13.18
N ARG A 106 2.90 -3.96 14.00
CA ARG A 106 3.70 -3.34 15.06
C ARG A 106 5.11 -3.07 14.55
N ILE A 107 5.58 -1.84 14.69
CA ILE A 107 6.90 -1.37 14.26
C ILE A 107 7.46 -0.34 15.26
N GLU A 108 8.72 0.07 15.08
CA GLU A 108 9.30 1.24 15.74
C GLU A 108 9.44 2.38 14.72
N TYR A 109 8.37 3.13 14.51
CA TYR A 109 8.29 4.13 13.45
C TYR A 109 9.18 5.34 13.75
N CYS A 110 10.00 5.76 12.78
CA CYS A 110 10.90 6.89 12.91
C CYS A 110 10.39 8.06 12.08
N GLU A 111 10.15 9.21 12.72
CA GLU A 111 9.84 10.44 11.99
C GLU A 111 11.08 10.98 11.28
N THR A 112 10.89 11.64 10.14
CA THR A 112 11.99 12.16 9.30
C THR A 112 13.00 13.03 10.06
N GLN A 113 12.59 13.69 11.14
CA GLN A 113 13.46 14.52 12.00
C GLN A 113 13.27 14.23 13.50
N GLY A 114 12.67 13.09 13.87
CA GLY A 114 12.25 12.79 15.24
C GLY A 114 12.76 11.46 15.77
N ALA A 115 12.47 11.19 17.05
CA ALA A 115 12.79 9.92 17.69
C ALA A 115 11.89 8.79 17.15
N CYS A 116 12.44 7.58 17.10
CA CYS A 116 11.66 6.39 16.81
C CYS A 116 10.74 6.04 17.98
N ARG A 117 9.55 5.55 17.69
CA ARG A 117 8.55 5.20 18.71
C ARG A 117 7.77 3.93 18.37
N PRO A 118 7.51 3.05 19.37
CA PRO A 118 6.66 1.89 19.16
C PRO A 118 5.28 2.31 18.67
N THR A 119 4.86 1.77 17.53
CA THR A 119 3.62 2.14 16.86
C THR A 119 2.89 0.89 16.39
N THR A 120 1.56 0.88 16.52
CA THR A 120 0.71 -0.15 15.91
C THR A 120 -0.13 0.49 14.82
N LEU A 121 0.00 -0.05 13.62
CA LEU A 121 -0.62 0.43 12.40
C LEU A 121 -1.77 -0.53 12.01
N PRO A 122 -3.04 -0.11 12.13
CA PRO A 122 -4.17 -0.93 11.74
C PRO A 122 -4.44 -0.87 10.23
N TYR A 123 -4.94 -1.98 9.69
CA TYR A 123 -5.38 -2.12 8.30
C TYR A 123 -6.73 -2.84 8.26
N ARG A 124 -7.62 -2.42 7.36
CA ARG A 124 -8.97 -3.00 7.18
C ARG A 124 -9.10 -3.63 5.81
N TRP A 125 -9.78 -4.76 5.73
CA TRP A 125 -10.16 -5.31 4.43
C TRP A 125 -11.33 -4.53 3.83
N ASN A 126 -11.18 -4.13 2.58
CA ASN A 126 -12.25 -3.54 1.80
C ASN A 126 -12.75 -4.58 0.79
N PRO A 127 -13.97 -5.13 0.91
CA PRO A 127 -14.47 -6.17 0.02
C PRO A 127 -14.76 -5.67 -1.40
N GLN A 128 -15.04 -4.37 -1.56
CA GLN A 128 -15.36 -3.78 -2.87
C GLN A 128 -14.10 -3.70 -3.73
N SER A 129 -13.02 -3.14 -3.17
CA SER A 129 -11.72 -3.11 -3.85
C SER A 129 -10.98 -4.45 -3.78
N GLY A 130 -11.29 -5.27 -2.77
CA GLY A 130 -10.55 -6.46 -2.36
C GLY A 130 -9.08 -6.16 -2.12
N ARG A 131 -8.82 -5.09 -1.36
CA ARG A 131 -7.49 -4.66 -0.90
C ARG A 131 -7.54 -4.32 0.58
N PHE A 132 -6.36 -4.22 1.19
CA PHE A 132 -6.22 -3.70 2.54
C PHE A 132 -6.10 -2.17 2.51
N ASP A 133 -6.98 -1.49 3.23
CA ASP A 133 -6.89 -0.06 3.48
C ASP A 133 -5.90 0.22 4.62
N GLY A 134 -5.17 1.34 4.54
CA GLY A 134 -4.10 1.71 5.49
C GLY A 134 -2.68 1.68 4.92
N ALA A 135 -2.47 1.49 3.62
CA ALA A 135 -1.12 1.52 3.03
C ALA A 135 -0.46 2.90 3.28
N SER A 136 0.57 2.88 4.11
CA SER A 136 1.15 3.97 4.90
C SER A 136 1.68 5.15 4.05
N PRO A 137 1.55 6.45 4.44
CA PRO A 137 2.14 7.10 5.64
C PRO A 137 1.11 7.63 6.65
N ALA A 138 1.08 7.31 7.96
CA ALA A 138 1.62 6.20 8.74
C ALA A 138 0.43 5.34 9.20
N ALA A 139 0.25 4.19 8.54
CA ALA A 139 -1.05 3.61 8.17
C ALA A 139 -2.16 4.65 8.07
N ARG A 140 -1.88 5.56 7.13
CA ARG A 140 -2.48 6.89 6.90
C ARG A 140 -3.04 7.63 8.11
N GLN A 141 -2.17 7.76 9.10
CA GLN A 141 -2.35 8.42 10.40
C GLN A 141 -3.30 7.64 11.32
N ALA A 142 -2.92 6.38 11.53
CA ALA A 142 -3.59 5.36 12.34
C ALA A 142 -5.07 5.25 12.01
N LEU A 143 -5.32 5.02 10.70
CA LEU A 143 -6.64 5.06 10.08
C LEU A 143 -7.46 6.22 10.65
N GLU A 144 -6.84 7.40 10.58
CA GLU A 144 -7.36 8.70 11.05
C GLU A 144 -7.80 8.67 12.52
N HIS A 145 -6.90 8.26 13.43
CA HIS A 145 -7.17 8.25 14.88
C HIS A 145 -8.51 7.57 15.26
N ASP A 146 -8.88 6.48 14.56
CA ASP A 146 -10.03 5.62 14.87
C ASP A 146 -11.38 6.38 15.15
N CYS A 147 -11.65 7.52 14.49
CA CYS A 147 -12.99 8.12 14.24
C CYS A 147 -13.88 8.74 15.39
N ALA A 148 -13.51 9.82 16.13
CA ALA A 148 -14.32 10.47 17.23
C ALA A 148 -14.96 11.89 16.94
N PRO A 149 -16.01 12.36 17.69
CA PRO A 149 -16.00 13.70 18.34
C PRO A 149 -15.99 13.61 19.89
N GLY A 150 -15.34 14.57 20.58
CA GLY A 150 -15.05 14.52 22.03
C GLY A 150 -16.25 14.63 22.99
N PRO A 151 -16.05 14.41 24.31
CA PRO A 151 -17.12 14.30 25.31
C PRO A 151 -17.84 15.64 25.57
N ALA A 152 -19.16 15.60 25.82
CA ALA A 152 -19.94 16.79 26.19
C ALA A 152 -19.64 17.22 27.64
N PRO A 153 -19.52 18.53 27.94
CA PRO A 153 -19.24 19.00 29.30
C PRO A 153 -20.40 18.65 30.25
N PRO A 154 -20.12 18.43 31.54
CA PRO A 154 -21.16 18.14 32.52
C PRO A 154 -22.14 19.32 32.60
N ARG A 155 -23.41 18.95 32.76
CA ARG A 155 -24.63 19.75 32.54
C ARG A 155 -24.62 21.14 33.16
#